data_AF-A0A2M6T0S5-F1
#
_entry.id   AF-A0A2M6T0S5-F1
#
_cell.length_a   1.000
_cell.length_b   1.000
_cell.length_c   1.000
_cell.angle_alpha   90.00
_cell.angle_beta   90.00
_cell.angle_gamma   90.00
#
_symmetry.space_group_name_H-M   'P 1'
#
loop_
_entity.id
_entity.type
_entity.pdbx_description
1 polymer ?
#
loop_
_entity_poly.entity_id
_entity_poly.type
_entity_poly.pdbx_seq_one_letter_code
_entity_poly.pdbx_strand_id
1 'polypeptide(L)'
;MNKTIPFRIAVLMIILASLVVIIAVAFLFHYSSEIRTSFPLYLTKKPSPTPENGIVCTTEWNPICGADGKTYSNSCFAKAASVSVAYAGECRPQNSPSNNEEKYCQVDSDCACGRHIQTKDCFFGNQQYVDTLNQCPDFCAGFAGNLVIRCIQNICQQVSNSDFPQ
;
A
#
# COMPACT_ATOMS: atom_id res chain seq x y z
N MET A 1 74.37 -5.39 4.87
CA MET A 1 74.02 -5.44 6.31
C MET A 1 72.66 -6.12 6.43
N ASN A 2 72.65 -7.42 6.77
CA ASN A 2 71.42 -8.21 6.85
C ASN A 2 70.84 -8.03 8.28
N LYS A 3 69.78 -7.23 8.43
CA LYS A 3 69.13 -7.03 9.73
C LYS A 3 68.28 -8.26 10.04
N THR A 4 68.78 -9.16 10.88
CA THR A 4 68.01 -10.25 11.46
C THR A 4 66.91 -9.69 12.35
N ILE A 5 65.66 -9.90 11.95
CA ILE A 5 64.49 -9.50 12.75
C ILE A 5 64.47 -10.35 14.03
N PRO A 6 64.39 -9.75 15.22
CA PRO A 6 64.38 -10.51 16.46
C PRO A 6 63.12 -11.38 16.52
N PHE A 7 63.27 -12.61 17.00
CA PHE A 7 62.22 -13.64 17.04
C PHE A 7 60.89 -13.13 17.64
N ARG A 8 60.94 -12.26 18.65
CA ARG A 8 59.76 -11.64 19.26
C ARG A 8 58.96 -10.75 18.30
N ILE A 9 59.65 -10.02 17.42
CA ILE A 9 59.01 -9.17 16.40
C ILE A 9 58.42 -10.06 15.29
N ALA A 10 59.11 -11.13 14.89
CA ALA A 10 58.58 -12.08 13.91
C ALA A 10 57.29 -12.76 14.41
N VAL A 11 57.25 -13.20 15.66
CA VAL A 11 56.05 -13.80 16.28
C VAL A 11 54.91 -12.79 16.37
N LEU A 12 55.17 -11.54 16.75
CA LEU A 12 54.16 -10.49 16.81
C LEU A 12 53.56 -10.18 15.43
N MET A 13 54.40 -10.13 14.39
CA MET A 13 53.95 -9.90 13.01
C MET A 13 53.05 -11.05 12.50
N ILE A 14 53.35 -12.30 12.86
CA ILE A 14 52.53 -13.47 12.51
C ILE A 14 51.17 -13.43 13.21
N ILE A 15 51.14 -13.05 14.49
CA ILE A 15 49.88 -12.92 15.26
C ILE A 15 48.99 -11.81 14.66
N LEU A 16 49.58 -10.64 14.36
CA LEU A 16 48.85 -9.53 13.75
C LEU A 16 48.32 -9.89 12.35
N ALA A 17 49.14 -10.57 11.52
CA ALA A 17 48.69 -11.05 10.22
C ALA A 17 47.54 -12.07 10.34
N SER A 18 47.60 -12.97 11.31
CA SER A 18 46.55 -13.97 11.55
C SER A 18 45.24 -13.32 12.02
N LEU A 19 45.31 -12.31 12.90
CA LEU A 19 44.13 -11.57 13.36
C LEU A 19 43.44 -10.81 12.21
N VAL A 20 44.21 -10.20 11.30
CA VAL A 20 43.66 -9.52 10.12
C VAL A 20 42.94 -10.51 9.20
N VAL A 21 43.51 -11.69 8.97
CA VAL A 21 42.85 -12.74 8.16
C VAL A 21 41.56 -13.22 8.82
N ILE A 22 41.56 -13.45 10.14
CA ILE A 22 40.37 -13.90 10.87
C ILE A 22 39.25 -12.84 10.79
N ILE A 23 39.59 -11.56 10.97
CA ILE A 23 38.62 -10.46 10.87
C ILE A 23 38.05 -10.34 9.45
N ALA A 24 38.89 -10.42 8.41
CA ALA A 24 38.43 -10.36 7.02
C ALA A 24 37.50 -11.53 6.66
N VAL A 25 37.81 -12.74 7.12
CA VAL A 25 36.96 -13.93 6.93
C VAL A 25 35.63 -13.76 7.66
N ALA A 26 35.63 -13.26 8.90
CA ALA A 26 34.40 -13.00 9.65
C ALA A 26 33.49 -11.97 8.95
N PHE A 27 34.06 -10.89 8.39
CA PHE A 27 33.31 -9.90 7.61
C PHE A 27 32.73 -10.48 6.32
N LEU A 28 33.46 -11.35 5.61
CA LEU A 28 32.94 -12.03 4.42
C LEU A 28 31.76 -12.96 4.77
N PHE A 29 31.84 -13.68 5.90
CA PHE A 29 30.74 -14.50 6.37
C PHE A 29 29.52 -13.66 6.82
N HIS A 30 29.71 -12.55 7.51
CA HIS A 30 28.62 -11.64 7.90
C HIS A 30 27.97 -10.92 6.69
N TYR A 31 28.76 -10.60 5.66
CA TYR A 31 28.23 -10.05 4.41
C TYR A 31 27.43 -11.10 3.62
N SER A 32 27.81 -12.38 3.73
CA SER A 32 27.08 -13.48 3.06
C SER A 32 25.73 -13.81 3.71
N SER A 33 25.49 -13.43 4.97
CA SER A 33 24.19 -13.60 5.63
C SER A 33 23.09 -12.66 5.12
N GLU A 34 23.42 -11.61 4.37
CA GLU A 34 22.45 -10.70 3.74
C GLU A 34 22.02 -11.14 2.32
N ILE A 35 22.58 -12.22 1.74
CA ILE A 35 22.29 -12.67 0.36
C ILE A 35 21.53 -14.02 0.31
N ARG A 36 21.16 -14.62 1.44
CA ARG A 36 20.47 -15.92 1.46
C ARG A 36 18.95 -15.88 1.71
N THR A 37 18.29 -14.80 1.28
CA THR A 37 16.83 -14.80 1.09
C THR A 37 16.39 -14.38 -0.32
N SER A 38 17.30 -14.09 -1.26
CA SER A 38 16.99 -13.98 -2.68
C SER A 38 17.15 -15.32 -3.40
N PHE A 39 16.30 -16.28 -3.01
CA PHE A 39 16.02 -17.48 -3.81
C PHE A 39 15.53 -17.07 -5.21
N PRO A 40 16.17 -17.49 -6.32
CA PRO A 40 15.54 -17.47 -7.62
C PRO A 40 14.70 -18.76 -7.74
N LEU A 41 13.50 -18.74 -7.17
CA LEU A 41 12.47 -19.75 -7.43
C LEU A 41 11.30 -19.09 -8.18
N TYR A 42 11.62 -18.31 -9.21
CA TYR A 42 10.65 -17.67 -10.10
C TYR A 42 10.66 -18.28 -11.50
N LEU A 43 10.95 -19.58 -11.61
CA LEU A 43 10.96 -20.29 -12.90
C LEU A 43 10.38 -21.70 -12.89
N THR A 44 9.41 -21.98 -12.01
CA THR A 44 8.41 -23.00 -12.35
C THR A 44 7.01 -22.51 -12.01
N LYS A 45 6.23 -22.30 -13.08
CA LYS A 45 4.76 -22.34 -13.11
C LYS A 45 4.04 -21.13 -12.48
N LYS A 46 3.81 -20.09 -13.28
CA LYS A 46 2.57 -19.31 -13.13
C LYS A 46 1.40 -20.27 -13.37
N PRO A 47 0.51 -20.52 -12.39
CA PRO A 47 -0.76 -21.17 -12.71
C PRO A 47 -1.53 -20.22 -13.63
N SER A 48 -1.95 -20.75 -14.78
CA SER A 48 -3.03 -20.20 -15.58
C SER A 48 -4.24 -19.89 -14.68
N PRO A 49 -5.05 -18.86 -14.95
CA PRO A 49 -6.25 -18.54 -14.17
C PRO A 49 -7.35 -19.56 -14.48
N THR A 50 -7.13 -20.81 -14.11
CA THR A 50 -8.18 -21.82 -14.04
C THR A 50 -8.39 -22.09 -12.56
N PRO A 51 -9.52 -21.65 -11.98
CA PRO A 51 -9.80 -21.93 -10.60
C PRO A 51 -9.96 -23.43 -10.39
N GLU A 52 -9.39 -23.94 -9.30
CA GLU A 52 -9.37 -25.35 -8.91
C GLU A 52 -10.80 -25.93 -8.71
N ASN A 53 -11.81 -25.07 -8.72
CA ASN A 53 -13.23 -25.40 -8.57
C ASN A 53 -14.00 -25.57 -9.90
N GLY A 54 -13.35 -25.57 -11.06
CA GLY A 54 -14.03 -25.72 -12.36
C GLY A 54 -14.97 -24.56 -12.71
N ILE A 55 -14.82 -23.43 -12.01
CA ILE A 55 -15.64 -22.24 -12.20
C ILE A 55 -15.13 -21.51 -13.45
N VAL A 56 -15.97 -21.36 -14.46
CA VAL A 56 -15.68 -20.54 -15.64
C VAL A 56 -16.16 -19.12 -15.34
N CYS A 57 -15.25 -18.15 -15.41
CA CYS A 57 -15.55 -16.73 -15.18
C CYS A 57 -15.51 -15.95 -16.49
N THR A 58 -16.38 -14.94 -16.61
CA THR A 58 -16.28 -13.93 -17.66
C THR A 58 -15.06 -13.04 -17.41
N THR A 59 -14.50 -12.46 -18.47
CA THR A 59 -13.38 -11.51 -18.38
C THR A 59 -13.85 -10.06 -18.19
N GLU A 60 -15.08 -9.87 -17.74
CA GLU A 60 -15.62 -8.55 -17.44
C GLU A 60 -14.85 -7.91 -16.28
N TRP A 61 -14.55 -6.62 -16.42
CA TRP A 61 -13.91 -5.83 -15.38
C TRP A 61 -14.96 -5.15 -14.50
N ASN A 62 -15.23 -5.77 -13.36
CA ASN A 62 -16.10 -5.26 -12.29
C ASN A 62 -15.43 -5.55 -10.93
N PRO A 63 -14.36 -4.81 -10.60
CA PRO A 63 -13.41 -5.21 -9.58
C PRO A 63 -14.04 -5.29 -8.19
N ILE A 64 -13.54 -6.22 -7.38
CA ILE A 64 -13.89 -6.36 -5.97
C ILE A 64 -12.62 -6.54 -5.12
N CYS A 65 -12.68 -6.11 -3.87
CA CYS A 65 -11.63 -6.35 -2.90
C CYS A 65 -11.95 -7.58 -2.05
N GLY A 66 -11.06 -8.58 -2.07
CA GLY A 66 -11.17 -9.77 -1.23
C GLY A 66 -10.80 -9.49 0.23
N ALA A 67 -11.28 -10.31 1.15
CA ALA A 67 -10.87 -10.28 2.56
C ALA A 67 -9.37 -10.60 2.76
N ASP A 68 -8.71 -11.16 1.74
CA ASP A 68 -7.27 -11.36 1.70
C ASP A 68 -6.48 -10.13 1.21
N GLY A 69 -7.16 -9.00 0.96
CA GLY A 69 -6.56 -7.75 0.53
C GLY A 69 -6.14 -7.71 -0.94
N LYS A 70 -6.59 -8.68 -1.77
CA LYS A 70 -6.32 -8.69 -3.21
C LYS A 70 -7.52 -8.24 -4.04
N THR A 71 -7.23 -7.47 -5.09
CA THR A 71 -8.21 -7.11 -6.11
C THR A 71 -8.49 -8.31 -7.02
N TYR A 72 -9.76 -8.64 -7.20
CA TYR A 72 -10.21 -9.61 -8.19
C TYR A 72 -10.96 -8.90 -9.31
N SER A 73 -10.76 -9.31 -10.57
CA SER A 73 -11.38 -8.67 -11.75
C SER A 73 -12.90 -8.62 -11.68
N ASN A 74 -13.51 -9.61 -11.04
CA ASN A 74 -14.92 -9.64 -10.69
C ASN A 74 -15.20 -10.64 -9.56
N SER A 75 -16.45 -10.64 -9.06
CA SER A 75 -16.91 -11.52 -7.98
C SER A 75 -16.78 -13.01 -8.30
N CYS A 76 -16.84 -13.40 -9.58
CA CYS A 76 -16.62 -14.79 -9.99
C CYS A 76 -15.19 -15.21 -9.67
N PHE A 77 -14.18 -14.42 -10.04
CA PHE A 77 -12.78 -14.74 -9.74
C PHE A 77 -12.51 -14.81 -8.23
N ALA A 78 -13.14 -13.98 -7.42
CA ALA A 78 -13.03 -14.02 -5.96
C ALA A 78 -13.59 -15.33 -5.37
N LYS A 79 -14.81 -15.70 -5.81
CA LYS A 79 -15.45 -16.96 -5.43
C LYS A 79 -14.63 -18.16 -5.89
N ALA A 80 -14.02 -18.07 -7.07
CA ALA A 80 -13.23 -19.13 -7.65
C ALA A 80 -11.90 -19.35 -6.91
N ALA A 81 -11.37 -18.30 -6.26
CA ALA A 81 -10.28 -18.37 -5.31
C ALA A 81 -10.72 -18.70 -3.87
N SER A 82 -12.01 -18.96 -3.63
CA SER A 82 -12.60 -19.19 -2.31
C SER A 82 -12.35 -18.05 -1.32
N VAL A 83 -12.29 -16.81 -1.80
CA VAL A 83 -12.10 -15.61 -0.99
C VAL A 83 -13.42 -14.88 -0.82
N SER A 84 -13.75 -14.51 0.42
CA SER A 84 -14.91 -13.68 0.74
C SER A 84 -14.69 -12.24 0.24
N VAL A 85 -15.77 -11.60 -0.19
CA VAL A 85 -15.74 -10.20 -0.60
C VAL A 85 -15.67 -9.31 0.64
N ALA A 86 -14.71 -8.39 0.68
CA ALA A 86 -14.65 -7.34 1.70
C ALA A 86 -15.52 -6.14 1.28
N TYR A 87 -15.28 -5.59 0.09
CA TYR A 87 -16.06 -4.50 -0.49
C TYR A 87 -15.97 -4.49 -2.03
N ALA A 88 -16.91 -3.83 -2.69
CA ALA A 88 -16.88 -3.62 -4.14
C ALA A 88 -15.84 -2.54 -4.53
N GLY A 89 -15.19 -2.70 -5.68
CA GLY A 89 -14.06 -1.89 -6.13
C GLY A 89 -12.71 -2.57 -5.89
N GLU A 90 -11.63 -1.98 -6.39
CA GLU A 90 -10.28 -2.50 -6.19
C GLU A 90 -9.83 -2.42 -4.72
N CYS A 91 -8.98 -3.34 -4.29
CA CYS A 91 -8.34 -3.22 -2.97
C CYS A 91 -7.41 -2.01 -2.93
N ARG A 92 -7.46 -1.32 -1.79
CA ARG A 92 -6.55 -0.21 -1.51
C ARG A 92 -5.21 -0.71 -0.97
N PRO A 93 -4.11 0.04 -1.17
CA PRO A 93 -2.83 -0.30 -0.59
C PRO A 93 -2.93 -0.31 0.94
N GLN A 94 -2.52 -1.43 1.56
CA GLN A 94 -2.42 -1.56 3.02
C GLN A 94 -1.37 -0.62 3.65
N ASN A 95 -0.57 0.06 2.80
CA ASN A 95 0.39 1.11 3.16
C ASN A 95 0.02 2.48 2.57
N SER A 96 -1.27 2.76 2.32
CA SER A 96 -1.70 4.14 2.19
C SER A 96 -1.70 4.74 3.61
N PRO A 97 -0.99 5.86 3.86
CA PRO A 97 -1.13 6.55 5.14
C PRO A 97 -2.62 6.84 5.33
N SER A 98 -3.08 6.62 6.55
CA SER A 98 -4.44 6.76 7.08
C SER A 98 -5.03 8.17 6.90
N ASN A 99 -5.15 8.63 5.66
CA ASN A 99 -5.68 9.94 5.27
C ASN A 99 -6.71 9.84 4.12
N ASN A 100 -6.99 8.64 3.61
CA ASN A 100 -8.01 8.41 2.57
C ASN A 100 -9.22 7.59 3.04
N GLU A 101 -9.23 7.09 4.29
CA GLU A 101 -10.48 6.57 4.88
C GLU A 101 -11.48 7.71 5.09
N GLU A 102 -11.01 8.86 5.57
CA GLU A 102 -11.86 10.02 5.85
C GLU A 102 -12.51 10.61 4.61
N LYS A 103 -12.01 10.31 3.40
CA LYS A 103 -12.60 10.75 2.12
C LYS A 103 -13.22 9.62 1.32
N TYR A 104 -13.19 8.38 1.81
CA TYR A 104 -13.72 7.25 1.05
C TYR A 104 -15.24 7.27 0.99
N CYS A 105 -15.79 6.85 -0.14
CA CYS A 105 -17.23 6.70 -0.34
C CYS A 105 -17.54 5.50 -1.26
N GLN A 106 -18.77 5.01 -1.14
CA GLN A 106 -19.37 4.05 -2.07
C GLN A 106 -20.41 4.74 -2.95
N VAL A 107 -21.14 5.69 -2.38
CA VAL A 107 -22.17 6.49 -3.05
C VAL A 107 -22.07 7.97 -2.66
N ASP A 108 -22.70 8.84 -3.43
CA ASP A 108 -22.69 10.30 -3.18
C ASP A 108 -23.19 10.68 -1.77
N SER A 109 -24.18 9.95 -1.24
CA SER A 109 -24.71 10.22 0.10
C SER A 109 -23.73 9.91 1.23
N ASP A 110 -22.65 9.18 0.95
CA ASP A 110 -21.59 8.98 1.93
C ASP A 110 -20.73 10.23 2.10
N CYS A 111 -20.76 11.15 1.13
CA CYS A 111 -19.96 12.35 1.15
C CYS A 111 -20.71 13.52 1.79
N ALA A 112 -20.05 14.19 2.72
CA ALA A 112 -20.54 15.38 3.38
C ALA A 112 -19.47 16.48 3.37
N CYS A 113 -19.92 17.70 3.64
CA CYS A 113 -19.06 18.85 3.82
C CYS A 113 -19.49 19.65 5.06
N GLY A 114 -18.51 20.08 5.85
CA GLY A 114 -18.75 20.72 7.15
C GLY A 114 -17.43 20.91 7.89
N ARG A 115 -17.43 20.69 9.20
CA ARG A 115 -16.20 20.68 10.00
C ARG A 115 -15.72 19.26 10.23
N HIS A 116 -14.42 19.04 10.20
CA HIS A 116 -13.85 17.76 10.61
C HIS A 116 -14.14 17.52 12.10
N ILE A 117 -14.62 16.33 12.46
CA ILE A 117 -15.06 16.03 13.84
C ILE A 117 -13.91 16.21 14.84
N GLN A 118 -12.67 15.88 14.45
CA GLN A 118 -11.51 15.94 15.34
C GLN A 118 -10.80 17.28 15.28
N THR A 119 -10.35 17.71 14.10
CA THR A 119 -9.53 18.92 13.95
C THR A 119 -10.36 20.20 14.00
N LYS A 120 -11.68 20.08 13.77
CA LYS A 120 -12.60 21.22 13.69
C LYS A 120 -12.29 22.18 12.53
N ASP A 121 -11.44 21.81 11.58
CA ASP A 121 -11.23 22.59 10.36
C ASP A 121 -12.33 22.32 9.34
N CYS A 122 -12.53 23.22 8.38
CA CYS A 122 -13.45 22.93 7.28
C CYS A 122 -12.92 21.77 6.45
N PHE A 123 -13.78 20.77 6.21
CA PHE A 123 -13.40 19.49 5.64
C PHE A 123 -14.56 18.89 4.84
N PHE A 124 -14.22 18.18 3.78
CA PHE A 124 -15.14 17.35 3.01
C PHE A 124 -14.60 15.93 2.96
N GLY A 125 -15.50 14.97 3.03
CA GLY A 125 -15.14 13.56 3.10
C GLY A 125 -16.33 12.70 3.43
N ASN A 126 -16.07 11.49 3.92
CA ASN A 126 -17.09 10.59 4.42
C ASN A 126 -17.82 11.23 5.60
N GLN A 127 -19.15 11.17 5.59
CA GLN A 127 -20.04 11.78 6.58
C GLN A 127 -19.72 11.39 8.03
N GLN A 128 -19.14 10.21 8.27
CA GLN A 128 -18.78 9.77 9.62
C GLN A 128 -17.65 10.59 10.26
N TYR A 129 -16.89 11.37 9.46
CA TYR A 129 -15.81 12.26 9.93
C TYR A 129 -16.17 13.74 9.81
N VAL A 130 -17.38 14.06 9.33
CA VAL A 130 -17.83 15.41 9.05
C VAL A 130 -18.98 15.77 9.98
N ASP A 131 -18.81 16.84 10.76
CA ASP A 131 -19.89 17.50 11.48
C ASP A 131 -20.62 18.46 10.53
N THR A 132 -21.80 18.05 10.07
CA THR A 132 -22.65 18.80 9.14
C THR A 132 -23.49 19.89 9.80
N LEU A 133 -23.53 19.95 11.14
CA LEU A 133 -24.29 20.98 11.87
C LEU A 133 -23.56 22.33 11.83
N ASN A 134 -22.24 22.30 11.70
CA ASN A 134 -21.42 23.50 11.59
C ASN A 134 -21.15 23.84 10.12
N GLN A 135 -21.59 25.02 9.72
CA GLN A 135 -21.60 25.43 8.32
C GLN A 135 -20.23 25.98 7.91
N CYS A 136 -19.65 25.43 6.85
CA CYS A 136 -18.50 25.95 6.11
C CYS A 136 -18.94 26.35 4.68
N PRO A 137 -19.74 27.42 4.50
CA PRO A 137 -20.45 27.67 3.25
C PRO A 137 -19.50 27.92 2.07
N ASP A 138 -18.53 28.82 2.25
CA ASP A 138 -17.56 29.19 1.22
C ASP A 138 -16.68 28.02 0.81
N PHE A 139 -16.28 27.17 1.77
CA PHE A 139 -15.48 26.00 1.51
C PHE A 139 -16.27 24.92 0.76
N CYS A 140 -17.53 24.69 1.14
CA CYS A 140 -18.35 23.61 0.56
C CYS A 140 -18.91 23.96 -0.81
N ALA A 141 -19.45 25.18 -0.97
CA ALA A 141 -20.10 25.62 -2.20
C ALA A 141 -19.16 26.41 -3.13
N GLY A 142 -17.99 26.83 -2.63
CA GLY A 142 -17.11 27.78 -3.33
C GLY A 142 -17.69 29.21 -3.31
N PHE A 143 -16.86 30.19 -3.63
CA PHE A 143 -17.31 31.60 -3.73
C PHE A 143 -18.41 31.82 -4.78
N ALA A 144 -18.47 30.96 -5.80
CA ALA A 144 -19.49 31.01 -6.85
C ALA A 144 -20.75 30.17 -6.51
N GLY A 145 -20.76 29.42 -5.41
CA GLY A 145 -21.89 28.60 -5.00
C GLY A 145 -22.20 27.42 -5.94
N ASN A 146 -21.26 27.03 -6.82
CA ASN A 146 -21.46 26.01 -7.85
C ASN A 146 -20.78 24.68 -7.53
N LEU A 147 -20.13 24.54 -6.37
CA LEU A 147 -19.43 23.31 -6.01
C LEU A 147 -20.34 22.35 -5.24
N VAL A 148 -20.20 21.07 -5.55
CA VAL A 148 -20.90 19.96 -4.86
C VAL A 148 -19.90 18.86 -4.53
N ILE A 149 -20.12 18.13 -3.44
CA ILE A 149 -19.30 16.97 -3.10
C ILE A 149 -19.95 15.72 -3.72
N ARG A 150 -19.15 14.95 -4.48
CA ARG A 150 -19.59 13.72 -5.16
C ARG A 150 -18.63 12.59 -4.87
N CYS A 151 -19.16 11.37 -4.92
CA CYS A 151 -18.35 10.17 -4.86
C CYS A 151 -17.84 9.81 -6.25
N ILE A 152 -16.58 10.13 -6.54
CA ILE A 152 -15.95 9.86 -7.84
C ILE A 152 -14.76 8.95 -7.60
N GLN A 153 -14.77 7.79 -8.26
CA GLN A 153 -13.74 6.77 -8.10
C GLN A 153 -13.51 6.41 -6.62
N ASN A 154 -14.61 6.24 -5.89
CA ASN A 154 -14.63 5.90 -4.46
C ASN A 154 -14.02 6.95 -3.51
N ILE A 155 -13.86 8.19 -3.98
CA ILE A 155 -13.33 9.29 -3.19
C ILE A 155 -14.32 10.46 -3.26
N CYS A 156 -14.62 11.04 -2.10
CA CYS A 156 -15.36 12.29 -2.00
C CYS A 156 -14.53 13.42 -2.61
N GLN A 157 -15.01 13.97 -3.70
CA GLN A 157 -14.37 15.03 -4.45
C GLN A 157 -15.30 16.22 -4.55
N GLN A 158 -14.72 17.42 -4.51
CA GLN A 158 -15.44 18.65 -4.80
C GLN A 158 -15.40 18.91 -6.30
N VAL A 159 -16.56 18.96 -6.94
CA VAL A 159 -16.71 19.15 -8.39
C VAL A 159 -17.69 20.27 -8.69
N SER A 160 -17.62 20.82 -9.91
CA SER A 160 -18.59 21.82 -10.35
C SER A 160 -19.91 21.15 -10.70
N ASN A 161 -21.02 21.74 -10.27
CA ASN A 161 -22.37 21.30 -10.59
C ASN A 161 -22.66 21.37 -12.11
N SER A 162 -21.89 22.15 -12.87
CA SER A 162 -21.99 22.23 -14.35
C SER A 162 -21.54 20.97 -15.07
N ASP A 163 -20.68 20.17 -14.44
CA ASP A 163 -20.02 19.03 -15.08
C ASP A 163 -20.92 17.79 -15.09
N PHE A 164 -22.04 17.84 -14.37
CA PHE A 164 -23.02 16.77 -14.23
C PHE A 164 -24.45 17.34 -14.33
N PRO A 165 -24.94 17.65 -15.55
CA PRO A 165 -26.34 18.01 -15.74
C PRO A 165 -27.25 16.84 -15.35
N GLN A 166 -28.29 17.15 -14.58
CA GLN A 166 -29.32 16.19 -14.13
C GLN A 166 -30.10 15.59 -15.30
#